data_AF-A0A1H0EWC2-F1
#
_entry.id   AF-A0A1H0EWC2-F1
#
_cell.length_a   1.000
_cell.length_b   1.000
_cell.length_c   1.000
_cell.angle_alpha   90.00
_cell.angle_beta   90.00
_cell.angle_gamma   90.00
#
_symmetry.space_group_name_H-M   'P 1'
#
loop_
_entity.id
_entity.type
_entity.pdbx_description
1 polymer ?
#
loop_
_entity_poly.entity_id
_entity_poly.type
_entity_poly.pdbx_seq_one_letter_code
_entity_poly.pdbx_strand_id
1 'polypeptide(L)'
;MFAYYYLKELGNLSIVPIHRTDMEQATTTIDVRLNDNRITVPVYKASSYTKASADKFVKDFSKRIQLDTSNMEVIYYQNEGVYWIGENRSHNIWFQNLDGSYSYTDFSSFDEDKEPKDVNEGTLKENATKFGIDIPQDAHFQKVETGTYKWIVDKKVRGNQLIDGSLSVSYYNDNTVKRIENQLITYDKVGDVQIKSEQEAYKEILDGKFKYYSENKMIKTLHIHKFELSYYLDSKGYYQPIYAFHSTVDGTDNTILIPGI
;
A
#
# COMPACT_ATOMS: atom_id res chain seq x y z
N MET A 1 20.51 -21.01 -0.26
CA MET A 1 19.36 -20.27 -0.85
C MET A 1 19.12 -18.92 -0.15
N PHE A 2 19.15 -18.82 1.19
CA PHE A 2 19.01 -17.54 1.91
C PHE A 2 20.15 -16.53 1.68
N ALA A 3 21.42 -16.94 1.64
CA ALA A 3 22.56 -16.03 1.45
C ALA A 3 22.50 -15.26 0.11
N TYR A 4 22.01 -15.89 -0.96
CA TYR A 4 21.87 -15.25 -2.26
C TYR A 4 20.83 -14.12 -2.26
N TYR A 5 19.73 -14.28 -1.52
CA TYR A 5 18.72 -13.23 -1.39
C TYR A 5 19.25 -11.99 -0.66
N TYR A 6 20.09 -12.16 0.37
CA TYR A 6 20.69 -11.03 1.08
C TYR A 6 21.65 -10.21 0.20
N LEU A 7 22.27 -10.83 -0.81
CA LEU A 7 23.16 -10.15 -1.75
C LEU A 7 22.43 -9.39 -2.87
N LYS A 8 21.16 -9.69 -3.13
CA LYS A 8 20.36 -8.92 -4.10
C LYS A 8 20.08 -7.53 -3.55
N GLU A 9 20.21 -6.51 -4.38
CA GLU A 9 19.81 -5.15 -4.01
C GLU A 9 18.29 -5.08 -3.75
N LEU A 10 17.51 -5.53 -4.74
CA LEU A 10 16.06 -5.55 -4.70
C LEU A 10 15.52 -6.78 -3.95
N GLY A 11 14.37 -6.59 -3.31
CA GLY A 11 13.55 -7.62 -2.70
C GLY A 11 12.70 -8.39 -3.71
N ASN A 12 11.94 -9.36 -3.20
CA ASN A 12 10.99 -10.10 -4.00
C ASN A 12 9.67 -9.33 -4.05
N LEU A 13 9.09 -9.27 -5.24
CA LEU A 13 7.75 -8.76 -5.45
C LEU A 13 6.72 -9.86 -5.14
N SER A 14 5.76 -9.57 -4.27
CA SER A 14 4.71 -10.51 -3.92
C SER A 14 3.79 -10.82 -5.12
N ILE A 15 3.86 -10.07 -6.22
CA ILE A 15 3.08 -10.32 -7.45
C ILE A 15 3.67 -11.42 -8.33
N VAL A 16 4.91 -11.87 -8.07
CA VAL A 16 5.56 -12.93 -8.86
C VAL A 16 4.88 -14.27 -8.55
N PRO A 17 4.39 -15.01 -9.56
CA PRO A 17 3.71 -16.28 -9.33
C PRO A 17 4.66 -17.39 -8.91
N ILE A 18 4.19 -18.26 -8.00
CA ILE A 18 4.90 -19.49 -7.63
C ILE A 18 4.70 -20.56 -8.72
N HIS A 19 3.54 -20.56 -9.37
CA HIS A 19 3.19 -21.45 -10.47
C HIS A 19 2.58 -20.64 -11.60
N ARG A 20 2.87 -21.03 -12.84
CA ARG A 20 2.28 -20.39 -14.02
C ARG A 20 0.77 -20.65 -14.06
N THR A 21 0.05 -19.65 -14.53
CA THR A 21 -1.34 -19.77 -14.99
C THR A 21 -1.36 -20.58 -16.28
N ASP A 22 -2.33 -21.47 -16.44
CA ASP A 22 -2.49 -22.24 -17.66
C ASP A 22 -3.17 -21.39 -18.75
N MET A 23 -2.41 -21.13 -19.81
CA MET A 23 -2.79 -20.33 -20.97
C MET A 23 -2.93 -21.18 -22.24
N GLU A 24 -2.74 -22.51 -22.19
CA GLU A 24 -2.64 -23.35 -23.40
C GLU A 24 -3.92 -23.32 -24.26
N GLN A 25 -5.07 -23.20 -23.62
CA GLN A 25 -6.38 -23.14 -24.28
C GLN A 25 -7.02 -21.74 -24.22
N ALA A 26 -6.30 -20.74 -23.69
CA ALA A 26 -6.85 -19.42 -23.49
C ALA A 26 -6.92 -18.64 -24.81
N THR A 27 -8.11 -18.12 -25.14
CA THR A 27 -8.25 -17.12 -26.21
C THR A 27 -7.86 -15.76 -25.65
N THR A 28 -6.77 -15.18 -26.16
CA THR A 28 -6.25 -13.89 -25.69
C THR A 28 -6.45 -12.79 -26.73
N THR A 29 -6.96 -11.64 -26.31
CA THR A 29 -7.16 -10.45 -27.15
C THR A 29 -6.71 -9.19 -26.41
N ILE A 30 -6.40 -8.13 -27.15
CA ILE A 30 -5.89 -6.86 -26.61
C ILE A 30 -6.34 -5.68 -27.45
N ASP A 31 -6.79 -4.62 -26.79
CA ASP A 31 -7.30 -3.39 -27.43
C ASP A 31 -6.22 -2.31 -27.62
N VAL A 32 -5.05 -2.52 -27.04
CA VAL A 32 -3.94 -1.56 -27.06
C VAL A 32 -2.79 -2.01 -27.96
N ARG A 33 -2.15 -1.02 -28.57
CA ARG A 33 -0.90 -1.22 -29.31
C ARG A 33 0.27 -1.14 -28.34
N LEU A 34 1.05 -2.21 -28.28
CA LEU A 34 2.23 -2.30 -27.42
C LEU A 34 3.48 -1.80 -28.14
N ASN A 35 4.40 -1.24 -27.36
CA ASN A 35 5.71 -0.78 -27.80
C ASN A 35 6.80 -1.81 -27.49
N ASP A 36 7.71 -2.01 -28.43
CA ASP A 36 8.89 -2.86 -28.29
C ASP A 36 10.08 -2.16 -27.62
N ASN A 37 10.02 -0.83 -27.49
CA ASN A 37 11.10 -0.06 -26.89
C ASN A 37 11.09 -0.19 -25.37
N ARG A 38 12.25 -0.51 -24.81
CA ARG A 38 12.52 -0.39 -23.38
C ARG A 38 12.70 1.06 -22.98
N ILE A 39 12.16 1.43 -21.83
CA ILE A 39 12.31 2.78 -21.26
C ILE A 39 13.08 2.73 -19.95
N THR A 40 13.60 3.87 -19.52
CA THR A 40 14.28 4.02 -18.22
C THR A 40 13.38 4.78 -17.27
N VAL A 41 13.16 4.23 -16.08
CA VAL A 41 12.25 4.78 -15.08
C VAL A 41 12.88 4.75 -13.68
N PRO A 42 12.50 5.66 -12.77
CA PRO A 42 13.06 5.69 -11.43
C PRO A 42 12.60 4.48 -10.61
N VAL A 43 13.47 4.04 -9.70
CA VAL A 43 13.13 3.16 -8.56
C VAL A 43 13.17 4.01 -7.30
N TYR A 44 12.19 3.80 -6.42
CA TYR A 44 12.13 4.49 -5.15
C TYR A 44 12.28 3.52 -3.98
N LYS A 45 12.47 4.05 -2.77
CA LYS A 45 12.56 3.27 -1.55
C LYS A 45 11.83 3.95 -0.40
N ALA A 46 11.08 3.17 0.36
CA ALA A 46 10.39 3.65 1.55
C ALA A 46 11.40 3.87 2.68
N SER A 47 11.03 4.71 3.64
CA SER A 47 11.74 4.76 4.91
C SER A 47 11.55 3.43 5.64
N SER A 48 12.63 2.68 5.83
CA SER A 48 12.60 1.43 6.59
C SER A 48 12.82 1.70 8.08
N TYR A 49 12.08 1.00 8.93
CA TYR A 49 12.12 1.17 10.38
C TYR A 49 12.75 -0.07 11.05
N THR A 50 13.65 0.19 11.99
CA THR A 50 14.01 -0.79 13.02
C THR A 50 12.93 -0.86 14.08
N LYS A 51 12.92 -1.91 14.90
CA LYS A 51 12.05 -2.00 16.09
C LYS A 51 12.21 -0.77 16.99
N ALA A 52 13.44 -0.32 17.24
CA ALA A 52 13.70 0.86 18.07
C ALA A 52 13.13 2.17 17.49
N SER A 53 13.21 2.36 16.17
CA SER A 53 12.60 3.53 15.52
C SER A 53 11.07 3.43 15.46
N ALA A 54 10.50 2.23 15.33
CA ALA A 54 9.06 2.01 15.42
C ALA A 54 8.54 2.30 16.84
N ASP A 55 9.22 1.81 17.88
CA ASP A 55 8.91 2.11 19.27
C ASP A 55 8.94 3.62 19.54
N LYS A 56 9.94 4.30 18.98
CA LYS A 56 10.06 5.75 19.09
C LYS A 56 8.88 6.45 18.40
N PHE A 57 8.53 6.03 17.19
CA PHE A 57 7.38 6.56 16.46
C PHE A 57 6.10 6.43 17.30
N VAL A 58 5.84 5.22 17.82
CA VAL A 58 4.64 4.95 18.62
C VAL A 58 4.60 5.78 19.90
N LYS A 59 5.72 5.88 20.62
CA LYS A 59 5.79 6.72 21.83
C LYS A 59 5.56 8.20 21.52
N ASP A 60 6.15 8.71 20.44
CA ASP A 60 5.94 10.10 20.01
C ASP A 60 4.49 10.33 19.58
N PHE A 61 3.88 9.37 18.87
CA PHE A 61 2.45 9.38 18.52
C PHE A 61 1.58 9.42 19.77
N SER A 62 1.74 8.46 20.69
CA SER A 62 0.99 8.38 21.95
C SER A 62 1.11 9.66 22.77
N LYS A 63 2.30 10.26 22.84
CA LYS A 63 2.53 11.53 23.55
C LYS A 63 1.72 12.68 22.95
N ARG A 64 1.60 12.77 21.62
CA ARG A 64 0.83 13.84 20.97
C ARG A 64 -0.65 13.80 21.33
N ILE A 65 -1.18 12.60 21.52
CA ILE A 65 -2.58 12.38 21.92
C ILE A 65 -2.74 12.08 23.41
N GLN A 66 -1.70 12.37 24.21
CA GLN A 66 -1.72 12.31 25.67
C GLN A 66 -2.09 10.92 26.24
N LEU A 67 -1.73 9.86 25.53
CA LEU A 67 -1.89 8.49 26.04
C LEU A 67 -0.78 8.12 27.01
N ASP A 68 -1.16 7.44 28.10
CA ASP A 68 -0.19 6.85 29.01
C ASP A 68 0.43 5.59 28.40
N THR A 69 1.74 5.65 28.17
CA THR A 69 2.54 4.53 27.67
C THR A 69 3.21 3.73 28.78
N SER A 70 2.96 4.02 30.05
CA SER A 70 3.59 3.34 31.20
C SER A 70 3.34 1.83 31.20
N ASN A 71 2.11 1.43 30.83
CA ASN A 71 1.66 0.04 30.72
C ASN A 71 1.60 -0.45 29.26
N MET A 72 2.36 0.16 28.35
CA MET A 72 2.33 -0.22 26.94
C MET A 72 2.85 -1.65 26.74
N GLU A 73 2.04 -2.49 26.10
CA GLU A 73 2.40 -3.85 25.72
C GLU A 73 2.75 -3.89 24.23
N VAL A 74 3.82 -4.62 23.88
CA VAL A 74 4.29 -4.71 22.49
C VAL A 74 4.46 -6.16 22.09
N ILE A 75 3.85 -6.54 20.97
CA ILE A 75 4.02 -7.83 20.31
C ILE A 75 4.78 -7.59 19.01
N TYR A 76 5.99 -8.14 18.91
CA TYR A 76 6.81 -8.02 17.71
C TYR A 76 6.64 -9.24 16.81
N TYR A 77 6.41 -8.95 15.54
CA TYR A 77 6.56 -9.90 14.44
C TYR A 77 7.81 -9.54 13.63
N GLN A 78 8.01 -10.23 12.51
CA GLN A 78 9.19 -10.02 11.67
C GLN A 78 9.23 -8.60 11.07
N ASN A 79 8.11 -8.13 10.51
CA ASN A 79 8.03 -6.88 9.76
C ASN A 79 7.07 -5.85 10.38
N GLU A 80 6.58 -6.10 11.59
CA GLU A 80 5.56 -5.26 12.21
C GLU A 80 5.63 -5.34 13.74
N GLY A 81 5.08 -4.31 14.38
CA GLY A 81 4.86 -4.26 15.82
C GLY A 81 3.41 -3.93 16.12
N VAL A 82 2.82 -4.65 17.07
CA VAL A 82 1.47 -4.39 17.58
C VAL A 82 1.59 -3.85 18.99
N TYR A 83 1.11 -2.63 19.20
CA TYR A 83 1.26 -1.86 20.42
C TYR A 83 -0.11 -1.67 21.06
N TRP A 84 -0.28 -2.14 22.28
CA TRP A 84 -1.47 -1.89 23.09
C TRP A 84 -1.15 -0.85 24.15
N ILE A 85 -1.95 0.22 24.20
CA ILE A 85 -1.66 1.42 24.99
C ILE A 85 -2.92 1.78 25.81
N GLY A 86 -2.70 2.37 26.98
CA GLY A 86 -3.78 2.82 27.87
C GLY A 86 -4.34 1.71 28.77
N GLU A 87 -5.18 2.12 29.72
CA GLU A 87 -5.84 1.21 30.65
C GLU A 87 -6.69 0.18 29.88
N ASN A 88 -6.60 -1.09 30.30
CA ASN A 88 -7.34 -2.19 29.69
C ASN A 88 -7.20 -2.29 28.15
N ARG A 89 -6.04 -1.87 27.60
CA ARG A 89 -5.76 -1.89 26.17
C ARG A 89 -6.74 -1.05 25.34
N SER A 90 -7.13 0.11 25.86
CA SER A 90 -8.09 1.02 25.22
C SER A 90 -7.65 1.55 23.85
N HIS A 91 -6.36 1.48 23.50
CA HIS A 91 -5.84 1.84 22.18
C HIS A 91 -4.93 0.76 21.61
N ASN A 92 -4.94 0.66 20.28
CA ASN A 92 -4.02 -0.17 19.52
C ASN A 92 -3.36 0.60 18.38
N ILE A 93 -2.07 0.33 18.15
CA ILE A 93 -1.36 0.72 16.94
C ILE A 93 -0.73 -0.52 16.33
N TRP A 94 -1.00 -0.75 15.04
CA TRP A 94 -0.30 -1.75 14.26
C TRP A 94 0.63 -1.03 13.29
N PHE A 95 1.95 -1.18 13.48
CA PHE A 95 2.96 -0.46 12.71
C PHE A 95 3.75 -1.39 11.80
N GLN A 96 3.89 -1.02 10.53
CA GLN A 96 4.65 -1.76 9.52
C GLN A 96 6.08 -1.21 9.43
N ASN A 97 7.06 -2.05 9.76
CA ASN A 97 8.47 -1.65 9.75
C ASN A 97 9.03 -1.44 8.32
N LEU A 98 8.37 -2.01 7.31
CA LEU A 98 8.85 -2.00 5.94
C LEU A 98 8.79 -0.61 5.30
N ASP A 99 7.70 0.13 5.53
CA ASP A 99 7.41 1.42 4.90
C ASP A 99 6.92 2.49 5.88
N GLY A 100 6.67 2.14 7.14
CA GLY A 100 6.13 3.04 8.15
C GLY A 100 4.63 3.26 8.07
N SER A 101 3.91 2.50 7.24
CA SER A 101 2.44 2.48 7.30
C SER A 101 1.97 1.97 8.65
N TYR A 102 0.79 2.42 9.08
CA TYR A 102 0.22 1.98 10.35
C TYR A 102 -1.30 2.11 10.38
N SER A 103 -1.91 1.34 11.28
CA SER A 103 -3.28 1.58 11.74
C SER A 103 -3.28 1.99 13.21
N TYR A 104 -4.21 2.86 13.58
CA TYR A 104 -4.51 3.24 14.96
C TYR A 104 -6.00 3.03 15.22
N THR A 105 -6.32 2.47 16.38
CA THR A 105 -7.69 2.28 16.86
C THR A 105 -7.81 2.72 18.31
N ASP A 106 -8.79 3.57 18.59
CA ASP A 106 -9.36 3.83 19.90
C ASP A 106 -10.60 2.94 20.07
N PHE A 107 -10.55 2.01 21.03
CA PHE A 107 -11.62 1.02 21.25
C PHE A 107 -12.86 1.61 21.90
N SER A 108 -12.83 2.85 22.39
CA SER A 108 -14.05 3.54 22.78
C SER A 108 -15.01 3.68 21.59
N SER A 109 -14.56 3.53 20.33
CA SER A 109 -15.43 3.46 19.16
C SER A 109 -16.50 2.35 19.19
N PHE A 110 -16.37 1.40 20.10
CA PHE A 110 -17.34 0.32 20.31
C PHE A 110 -18.28 0.56 21.50
N ASP A 111 -18.12 1.65 22.24
CA ASP A 111 -19.02 2.01 23.33
C ASP A 111 -20.41 2.37 22.79
N GLU A 112 -21.47 2.05 23.54
CA GLU A 112 -22.87 2.20 23.08
C GLU A 112 -23.27 3.64 22.73
N ASP A 113 -22.63 4.65 23.34
CA ASP A 113 -22.90 6.07 23.11
C ASP A 113 -22.05 6.69 21.98
N LYS A 114 -21.19 5.89 21.32
CA LYS A 114 -20.23 6.37 20.32
C LYS A 114 -20.67 6.00 18.92
N GLU A 115 -21.02 7.02 18.16
CA GLU A 115 -21.47 6.87 16.78
C GLU A 115 -20.60 7.69 15.81
N PRO A 116 -20.33 7.18 14.60
CA PRO A 116 -19.68 7.95 13.54
C PRO A 116 -20.47 9.23 13.24
N LYS A 117 -19.76 10.35 13.06
CA LYS A 117 -20.36 11.65 12.81
C LYS A 117 -19.66 12.35 11.66
N ASP A 118 -20.45 12.91 10.76
CA ASP A 118 -19.91 13.72 9.67
C ASP A 118 -19.38 15.07 10.17
N VAL A 119 -18.28 15.50 9.56
CA VAL A 119 -17.63 16.78 9.77
C VAL A 119 -17.00 17.28 8.46
N ASN A 120 -16.63 18.56 8.40
CA ASN A 120 -15.99 19.14 7.23
C ASN A 120 -14.49 18.76 7.13
N GLU A 121 -13.93 18.86 5.92
CA GLU A 121 -12.52 18.52 5.65
C GLU A 121 -11.52 19.33 6.49
N GLY A 122 -11.78 20.62 6.73
CA GLY A 122 -10.91 21.49 7.51
C GLY A 122 -10.71 20.98 8.94
N THR A 123 -11.81 20.63 9.61
CA THR A 123 -11.77 20.04 10.95
C THR A 123 -11.07 18.67 10.96
N LEU A 124 -11.19 17.87 9.90
CA LEU A 124 -10.45 16.61 9.80
C LEU A 124 -8.95 16.84 9.65
N LYS A 125 -8.53 17.80 8.82
CA LYS A 125 -7.12 18.18 8.66
C LYS A 125 -6.52 18.65 9.98
N GLU A 126 -7.23 19.51 10.69
CA GLU A 126 -6.83 19.97 12.03
C GLU A 126 -6.68 18.80 13.01
N ASN A 127 -7.60 17.84 13.00
CA ASN A 127 -7.49 16.66 13.83
C ASN A 127 -6.33 15.75 13.41
N ALA A 128 -6.11 15.53 12.12
CA ALA A 128 -4.98 14.73 11.60
C ALA A 128 -3.62 15.30 12.05
N THR A 129 -3.46 16.63 12.06
CA THR A 129 -2.24 17.29 12.58
C THR A 129 -2.01 17.01 14.06
N LYS A 130 -3.06 16.81 14.88
CA LYS A 130 -2.90 16.41 16.29
C LYS A 130 -2.24 15.03 16.42
N PHE A 131 -2.45 14.14 15.46
CA PHE A 131 -1.77 12.84 15.36
C PHE A 131 -0.38 12.94 14.71
N GLY A 132 0.05 14.14 14.30
CA GLY A 132 1.31 14.35 13.57
C GLY A 132 1.24 13.95 12.09
N ILE A 133 0.05 13.96 11.49
CA ILE A 133 -0.16 13.59 10.10
C ILE A 133 -0.34 14.85 9.26
N ASP A 134 0.58 15.06 8.32
CA ASP A 134 0.52 16.14 7.33
C ASP A 134 -0.08 15.59 6.03
N ILE A 135 -1.28 16.06 5.68
CA ILE A 135 -1.97 15.64 4.47
C ILE A 135 -1.47 16.45 3.27
N PRO A 136 -0.97 15.81 2.20
CA PRO A 136 -0.52 16.53 1.00
C PRO A 136 -1.64 17.37 0.37
N GLN A 137 -1.29 18.59 -0.08
CA GLN A 137 -2.26 19.51 -0.70
C GLN A 137 -2.94 18.98 -1.97
N ASP A 138 -2.28 18.07 -2.68
CA ASP A 138 -2.74 17.42 -3.90
C ASP A 138 -3.45 16.09 -3.66
N ALA A 139 -3.71 15.74 -2.39
CA ALA A 139 -4.49 14.56 -2.07
C ALA A 139 -5.96 14.75 -2.44
N HIS A 140 -6.53 13.79 -3.17
CA HIS A 140 -7.94 13.75 -3.48
C HIS A 140 -8.73 13.33 -2.24
N PHE A 141 -9.59 14.23 -1.75
CA PHE A 141 -10.45 14.00 -0.59
C PHE A 141 -11.79 13.38 -1.01
N GLN A 142 -12.22 12.35 -0.28
CA GLN A 142 -13.54 11.76 -0.44
C GLN A 142 -14.13 11.32 0.90
N LYS A 143 -15.45 11.46 1.03
CA LYS A 143 -16.23 10.77 2.07
C LYS A 143 -16.51 9.34 1.58
N VAL A 144 -16.23 8.35 2.43
CA VAL A 144 -16.50 6.93 2.13
C VAL A 144 -17.90 6.56 2.64
N GLU A 145 -18.17 6.89 3.89
CA GLU A 145 -19.43 6.66 4.58
C GLU A 145 -19.56 7.66 5.74
N THR A 146 -20.63 7.58 6.53
CA THR A 146 -20.83 8.48 7.67
C THR A 146 -19.65 8.44 8.62
N GLY A 147 -19.04 9.61 8.86
CA GLY A 147 -17.89 9.76 9.74
C GLY A 147 -16.57 9.19 9.22
N THR A 148 -16.52 8.50 8.06
CA THR A 148 -15.29 7.92 7.51
C THR A 148 -14.87 8.60 6.21
N TYR A 149 -13.61 9.01 6.17
CA TYR A 149 -13.04 9.83 5.11
C TYR A 149 -11.73 9.26 4.61
N LYS A 150 -11.39 9.55 3.36
CA LYS A 150 -10.17 9.09 2.72
C LYS A 150 -9.51 10.21 1.90
N TRP A 151 -8.19 10.33 2.04
CA TRP A 151 -7.33 11.10 1.15
C TRP A 151 -6.48 10.14 0.33
N ILE A 152 -6.41 10.37 -0.98
CA ILE A 152 -5.65 9.53 -1.92
C ILE A 152 -4.62 10.40 -2.63
N VAL A 153 -3.38 9.95 -2.66
CA VAL A 153 -2.33 10.52 -3.51
C VAL A 153 -1.93 9.42 -4.48
N ASP A 154 -2.03 9.69 -5.77
CA ASP A 154 -1.64 8.74 -6.82
C ASP A 154 -0.28 9.12 -7.39
N LYS A 155 0.75 8.38 -6.98
CA LYS A 155 2.12 8.42 -7.53
C LYS A 155 2.65 9.83 -7.82
N LYS A 156 2.51 10.75 -6.86
CA LYS A 156 2.90 12.15 -7.05
C LYS A 156 4.40 12.35 -6.86
N VAL A 157 5.09 12.74 -7.94
CA VAL A 157 6.51 13.10 -7.89
C VAL A 157 6.71 14.54 -7.42
N ARG A 158 7.64 14.73 -6.47
CA ARG A 158 8.12 16.02 -5.96
C ARG A 158 9.64 15.99 -5.81
N GLY A 159 10.36 16.55 -6.78
CA GLY A 159 11.83 16.47 -6.80
C GLY A 159 12.30 15.01 -6.88
N ASN A 160 13.08 14.58 -5.88
CA ASN A 160 13.57 13.19 -5.78
C ASN A 160 12.64 12.28 -4.96
N GLN A 161 11.43 12.73 -4.63
CA GLN A 161 10.48 11.94 -3.84
C GLN A 161 9.24 11.61 -4.64
N LEU A 162 8.60 10.49 -4.29
CA LEU A 162 7.29 10.10 -4.77
C LEU A 162 6.38 9.85 -3.56
N ILE A 163 5.20 10.46 -3.55
CA ILE A 163 4.18 10.22 -2.52
C ILE A 163 3.08 9.39 -3.15
N ASP A 164 2.69 8.30 -2.51
CA ASP A 164 1.65 7.41 -3.02
C ASP A 164 0.88 6.74 -1.87
N GLY A 165 -0.35 6.34 -2.18
CA GLY A 165 -1.23 5.60 -1.28
C GLY A 165 -2.35 6.45 -0.70
N SER A 166 -2.77 6.12 0.52
CA SER A 166 -3.97 6.74 1.10
C SER A 166 -3.99 6.83 2.60
N LEU A 167 -4.76 7.80 3.12
CA LEU A 167 -5.03 7.98 4.53
C LEU A 167 -6.54 7.87 4.75
N SER A 168 -6.98 6.95 5.59
CA SER A 168 -8.37 6.85 6.05
C SER A 168 -8.48 7.32 7.49
N VAL A 169 -9.54 8.06 7.81
CA VAL A 169 -9.82 8.58 9.17
C VAL A 169 -11.31 8.42 9.48
N SER A 170 -11.62 7.91 10.68
CA SER A 170 -12.99 7.84 11.21
C SER A 170 -13.21 8.78 12.39
N TYR A 171 -14.24 9.62 12.29
CA TYR A 171 -14.60 10.68 13.22
C TYR A 171 -15.95 10.42 13.89
N TYR A 172 -16.04 10.71 15.19
CA TYR A 172 -17.16 10.30 16.04
C TYR A 172 -17.89 11.48 16.69
N ASN A 173 -19.07 11.20 17.22
CA ASN A 173 -19.99 12.16 17.84
C ASN A 173 -19.41 12.91 19.05
N ASP A 174 -18.38 12.36 19.70
CA ASP A 174 -17.58 12.99 20.76
C ASP A 174 -16.49 13.96 20.24
N ASN A 175 -16.49 14.23 18.94
CA ASN A 175 -15.57 15.11 18.24
C ASN A 175 -14.11 14.64 18.26
N THR A 176 -13.90 13.32 18.32
CA THR A 176 -12.56 12.71 18.26
C THR A 176 -12.41 11.77 17.06
N VAL A 177 -11.15 11.55 16.67
CA VAL A 177 -10.78 10.53 15.69
C VAL A 177 -10.56 9.22 16.43
N LYS A 178 -11.26 8.17 16.00
CA LYS A 178 -11.14 6.85 16.62
C LYS A 178 -10.36 5.84 15.80
N ARG A 179 -10.29 6.02 14.48
CA ARG A 179 -9.55 5.11 13.60
C ARG A 179 -8.75 5.90 12.59
N ILE A 180 -7.52 5.45 12.36
CA ILE A 180 -6.63 5.94 11.32
C ILE A 180 -6.05 4.73 10.62
N GLU A 181 -6.08 4.73 9.29
CA GLU A 181 -5.27 3.84 8.46
C GLU A 181 -4.38 4.73 7.60
N ASN A 182 -3.10 4.80 7.96
CA ASN A 182 -2.13 5.61 7.23
C ASN A 182 -1.27 4.72 6.33
N GLN A 183 -1.54 4.81 5.04
CA GLN A 183 -0.78 4.20 3.95
C GLN A 183 -0.28 5.28 2.98
N LEU A 184 -0.22 6.55 3.40
CA LEU A 184 0.44 7.61 2.63
C LEU A 184 1.93 7.51 2.86
N ILE A 185 2.64 6.94 1.89
CA ILE A 185 4.08 6.71 2.00
C ILE A 185 4.82 7.70 1.10
N THR A 186 5.89 8.28 1.64
CA THR A 186 6.86 9.05 0.87
C THR A 186 8.07 8.16 0.60
N TYR A 187 8.40 8.00 -0.68
CA TYR A 187 9.51 7.21 -1.16
C TYR A 187 10.60 8.11 -1.73
N ASP A 188 11.86 7.83 -1.41
CA ASP A 188 13.02 8.52 -1.97
C ASP A 188 13.51 7.80 -3.22
N LYS A 189 13.84 8.54 -4.27
CA LYS A 189 14.44 7.99 -5.49
C LYS A 189 15.83 7.47 -5.17
N VAL A 190 16.10 6.21 -5.52
CA VAL A 190 17.39 5.54 -5.28
C VAL A 190 18.18 5.26 -6.54
N GLY A 191 17.54 5.30 -7.71
CA GLY A 191 18.20 5.09 -8.99
C GLY A 191 17.22 5.10 -10.15
N ASP A 192 17.75 4.87 -11.34
CA ASP A 192 17.00 4.67 -12.57
C ASP A 192 17.32 3.28 -13.14
N VAL A 193 16.32 2.59 -13.65
CA VAL A 193 16.46 1.25 -14.23
C VAL A 193 15.82 1.19 -15.60
N GLN A 194 16.44 0.47 -16.53
CA GLN A 194 15.79 0.12 -17.79
C GLN A 194 14.84 -1.04 -17.53
N ILE A 195 13.56 -0.87 -17.87
CA ILE A 195 12.54 -1.90 -17.73
C ILE A 195 12.31 -2.66 -19.04
N LYS A 196 11.72 -3.86 -18.95
CA LYS A 196 11.18 -4.61 -20.09
C LYS A 196 10.29 -3.72 -20.96
N SER A 197 10.18 -4.02 -22.24
CA SER A 197 9.20 -3.36 -23.10
C SER A 197 7.78 -3.82 -22.77
N GLU A 198 6.78 -3.09 -23.25
CA GLU A 198 5.37 -3.46 -23.08
C GLU A 198 5.09 -4.81 -23.75
N GLN A 199 5.71 -5.07 -24.90
CA GLN A 199 5.62 -6.35 -25.60
C GLN A 199 6.25 -7.51 -24.80
N GLU A 200 7.38 -7.27 -24.13
CA GLU A 200 8.02 -8.26 -23.27
C GLU A 200 7.16 -8.58 -22.05
N ALA A 201 6.57 -7.57 -21.41
CA ALA A 201 5.64 -7.76 -20.30
C ALA A 201 4.37 -8.52 -20.73
N TYR A 202 3.81 -8.20 -21.90
CA TYR A 202 2.68 -8.94 -22.46
C TYR A 202 3.03 -10.39 -22.80
N LYS A 203 4.24 -10.65 -23.30
CA LYS A 203 4.72 -12.02 -23.52
C LYS A 203 4.75 -12.84 -22.23
N GLU A 204 5.09 -12.23 -21.09
CA GLU A 204 5.01 -12.91 -19.79
C GLU A 204 3.58 -13.30 -19.42
N ILE A 205 2.58 -12.49 -19.78
CA ILE A 205 1.16 -12.85 -19.64
C ILE A 205 0.82 -14.06 -20.51
N LEU A 206 1.23 -14.07 -21.78
CA LEU A 206 1.01 -15.20 -22.69
C LEU A 206 1.70 -16.48 -22.20
N ASP A 207 2.85 -16.36 -21.55
CA ASP A 207 3.57 -17.47 -20.91
C ASP A 207 2.95 -17.91 -19.56
N GLY A 208 1.86 -17.28 -19.11
CA GLY A 208 1.20 -17.56 -17.84
C GLY A 208 1.98 -17.10 -16.60
N LYS A 209 2.95 -16.19 -16.75
CA LYS A 209 3.84 -15.72 -15.66
C LYS A 209 3.22 -14.58 -14.83
N PHE A 210 1.96 -14.75 -14.44
CA PHE A 210 1.28 -13.84 -13.53
C PHE A 210 0.48 -14.62 -12.49
N LYS A 211 0.11 -13.95 -11.39
CA LYS A 211 -0.75 -14.54 -10.38
C LYS A 211 -2.20 -14.51 -10.83
N TYR A 212 -2.82 -15.69 -10.85
CA TYR A 212 -4.26 -15.86 -11.00
C TYR A 212 -4.75 -16.88 -9.97
N TYR A 213 -5.78 -16.48 -9.22
CA TYR A 213 -6.36 -17.28 -8.15
C TYR A 213 -7.67 -17.87 -8.64
N SER A 214 -7.61 -19.01 -9.32
CA SER A 214 -8.78 -19.86 -9.59
C SER A 214 -8.48 -21.30 -9.15
N GLU A 215 -9.54 -22.05 -8.82
CA GLU A 215 -9.42 -23.42 -8.27
C GLU A 215 -8.64 -24.36 -9.21
N ASN A 216 -8.75 -24.16 -10.51
CA ASN A 216 -8.07 -24.97 -11.53
C ASN A 216 -6.94 -24.24 -12.28
N LYS A 217 -6.70 -22.95 -11.99
CA LYS A 217 -5.70 -22.07 -12.65
C LYS A 217 -5.76 -22.02 -14.18
N MET A 218 -6.85 -22.51 -14.77
CA MET A 218 -7.09 -22.47 -16.21
C MET A 218 -7.89 -21.22 -16.55
N ILE A 219 -7.50 -20.56 -17.62
CA ILE A 219 -8.23 -19.44 -18.21
C ILE A 219 -8.78 -19.85 -19.57
N LYS A 220 -10.03 -19.51 -19.85
CA LYS A 220 -10.64 -19.73 -21.18
C LYS A 220 -10.52 -18.49 -22.06
N THR A 221 -10.72 -17.32 -21.47
CA THR A 221 -10.70 -16.04 -22.17
C THR A 221 -9.94 -14.99 -21.36
N LEU A 222 -9.04 -14.29 -22.04
CA LEU A 222 -8.32 -13.13 -21.51
C LEU A 222 -8.45 -11.99 -22.50
N HIS A 223 -8.99 -10.87 -22.03
CA HIS A 223 -9.06 -9.65 -22.82
C HIS A 223 -8.35 -8.51 -22.07
N ILE A 224 -7.36 -7.87 -22.69
CA ILE A 224 -6.64 -6.74 -22.13
C ILE A 224 -7.20 -5.44 -22.72
N HIS A 225 -7.81 -4.62 -21.87
CA HIS A 225 -8.42 -3.35 -22.25
C HIS A 225 -7.40 -2.23 -22.38
N LYS A 226 -6.49 -2.15 -21.40
CA LYS A 226 -5.44 -1.12 -21.30
C LYS A 226 -4.34 -1.56 -20.35
N PHE A 227 -3.23 -0.83 -20.33
CA PHE A 227 -2.22 -0.97 -19.30
C PHE A 227 -1.73 0.39 -18.82
N GLU A 228 -1.10 0.39 -17.65
CA GLU A 228 -0.35 1.53 -17.13
C GLU A 228 0.97 1.06 -16.51
N LEU A 229 1.95 1.97 -16.50
CA LEU A 229 3.13 1.81 -15.66
C LEU A 229 2.77 2.26 -14.25
N SER A 230 2.97 1.36 -13.29
CA SER A 230 2.73 1.61 -11.88
C SER A 230 3.93 1.15 -11.07
N TYR A 231 3.77 1.08 -9.75
CA TYR A 231 4.82 0.69 -8.83
C TYR A 231 4.30 -0.31 -7.80
N TYR A 232 5.19 -1.13 -7.27
CA TYR A 232 4.85 -2.13 -6.25
C TYR A 232 5.96 -2.26 -5.23
N LEU A 233 5.59 -2.31 -3.95
CA LEU A 233 6.54 -2.40 -2.84
C LEU A 233 7.08 -3.83 -2.70
N ASP A 234 8.38 -3.98 -2.73
CA ASP A 234 9.04 -5.26 -2.55
C ASP A 234 9.32 -5.58 -1.07
N SER A 235 9.75 -6.81 -0.81
CA SER A 235 10.07 -7.29 0.53
C SER A 235 11.32 -6.67 1.19
N LYS A 236 11.96 -5.68 0.57
CA LYS A 236 13.08 -4.89 1.10
C LYS A 236 12.78 -3.38 1.14
N GLY A 237 11.55 -2.98 0.83
CA GLY A 237 11.10 -1.60 0.87
C GLY A 237 11.40 -0.80 -0.40
N TYR A 238 11.85 -1.43 -1.49
CA TYR A 238 11.94 -0.74 -2.78
C TYR A 238 10.58 -0.74 -3.47
N TYR A 239 10.19 0.43 -3.95
CA TYR A 239 9.02 0.64 -4.78
C TYR A 239 9.45 0.52 -6.24
N GLN A 240 9.21 -0.67 -6.81
CA GLN A 240 9.72 -1.07 -8.12
C GLN A 240 8.68 -0.85 -9.22
N PRO A 241 9.09 -0.48 -10.45
CA PRO A 241 8.17 -0.33 -11.57
C PRO A 241 7.52 -1.67 -11.94
N ILE A 242 6.23 -1.63 -12.22
CA ILE A 242 5.44 -2.77 -12.69
C ILE A 242 4.50 -2.33 -13.82
N TYR A 243 4.11 -3.26 -14.68
CA TYR A 243 3.01 -3.08 -15.61
C TYR A 243 1.72 -3.58 -14.98
N ALA A 244 0.70 -2.73 -14.94
CA ALA A 244 -0.65 -3.09 -14.54
C ALA A 244 -1.55 -3.18 -15.78
N PHE A 245 -1.88 -4.40 -16.19
CA PHE A 245 -2.76 -4.68 -17.32
C PHE A 245 -4.19 -4.84 -16.80
N HIS A 246 -5.06 -3.88 -17.15
CA HIS A 246 -6.48 -3.96 -16.83
C HIS A 246 -7.16 -4.86 -17.85
N SER A 247 -7.81 -5.89 -17.36
CA SER A 247 -8.25 -7.03 -18.17
C SER A 247 -9.60 -7.56 -17.71
N THR A 248 -10.24 -8.36 -18.56
CA THR A 248 -11.33 -9.25 -18.18
C THR A 248 -10.85 -10.68 -18.39
N VAL A 249 -10.92 -11.49 -17.33
CA VAL A 249 -10.58 -12.91 -17.31
C VAL A 249 -11.86 -13.70 -17.07
N ASP A 250 -12.23 -14.56 -18.02
CA ASP A 250 -13.45 -15.39 -17.95
C ASP A 250 -14.71 -14.59 -17.58
N GLY A 251 -14.84 -13.39 -18.15
CA GLY A 251 -15.96 -12.48 -17.93
C GLY A 251 -15.88 -11.64 -16.65
N THR A 252 -14.81 -11.77 -15.86
CA THR A 252 -14.61 -11.01 -14.61
C THR A 252 -13.47 -10.02 -14.76
N ASP A 253 -13.70 -8.77 -14.33
CA ASP A 253 -12.66 -7.74 -14.34
C ASP A 253 -11.51 -8.10 -13.38
N ASN A 254 -10.29 -7.93 -13.87
CA ASN A 254 -9.08 -8.25 -13.13
C ASN A 254 -7.92 -7.34 -13.57
N THR A 255 -6.96 -7.12 -12.68
CA THR A 255 -5.72 -6.43 -13.03
C THR A 255 -4.55 -7.40 -12.92
N ILE A 256 -3.89 -7.67 -14.04
CA ILE A 256 -2.71 -8.53 -14.12
C ILE A 256 -1.47 -7.65 -13.90
N LEU A 257 -0.69 -7.96 -12.87
CA LEU A 257 0.51 -7.23 -12.52
C LEU A 257 1.75 -8.00 -12.97
N ILE A 258 2.63 -7.34 -13.73
CA ILE A 258 3.87 -7.90 -14.25
C ILE A 258 5.04 -7.03 -13.76
N PRO A 259 6.08 -7.62 -13.12
CA PRO A 259 7.30 -6.89 -12.78
C PRO A 259 7.91 -6.18 -14.00
N GLY A 260 8.38 -4.93 -13.85
CA GLY A 260 9.06 -4.22 -14.94
C GLY A 260 10.52 -4.65 -15.14
N ILE A 261 11.15 -5.16 -14.09
CA ILE A 261 12.57 -5.58 -14.04
C ILE A 261 12.67 -7.11 -14.17
#